data_AF-A0A536L9X3-F1
#
_entry.id   AF-A0A536L9X3-F1
#
_cell.length_a   1.000
_cell.length_b   1.000
_cell.length_c   1.000
_cell.angle_alpha   90.00
_cell.angle_beta   90.00
_cell.angle_gamma   90.00
#
_symmetry.space_group_name_H-M   'P 1'
#
loop_
_entity.id
_entity.type
_entity.pdbx_description
1 polymer ?
#
loop_
_entity_poly.entity_id
_entity_poly.type
_entity_poly.pdbx_seq_one_letter_code
_entity_poly.pdbx_strand_id
1 'polypeptide(L)'
;LFERLGGIDAITAVVERFRDTVAEDDRINLKFLRTDMPRLRKMLIDQICEATGGPCKYNGRGMKEAHAGMRVTTGEFDALVDDLVKTLHGFKVPGHEQSELLAILGPLKSEIVEVDSKEVGTPLPDLFQPAPALAN
;
A
#
# COMPACT_ATOMS: atom_id res chain seq x y z
N LEU A 1 -3.74 -6.24 -16.93
CA LEU A 1 -4.67 -5.68 -15.93
C LEU A 1 -4.65 -4.15 -15.95
N PHE A 2 -3.47 -3.53 -16.06
CA PHE A 2 -3.27 -2.07 -16.18
C PHE A 2 -4.30 -1.34 -17.08
N GLU A 3 -4.42 -1.74 -18.35
CA GLU A 3 -5.37 -1.11 -19.30
C GLU A 3 -6.83 -1.24 -18.84
N ARG A 4 -7.21 -2.40 -18.26
CA ARG A 4 -8.58 -2.63 -17.75
C ARG A 4 -8.89 -1.81 -16.51
N LEU A 5 -7.88 -1.48 -15.71
CA LEU A 5 -8.00 -0.57 -14.57
C LEU A 5 -8.12 0.89 -15.00
N GLY A 6 -7.94 1.21 -16.29
CA GLY A 6 -7.98 2.59 -16.80
C GLY A 6 -6.60 3.26 -16.87
N GLY A 7 -5.52 2.47 -16.82
CA GLY A 7 -4.16 2.97 -16.98
C GLY A 7 -3.67 3.84 -15.82
N ILE A 8 -2.66 4.68 -16.10
CA ILE A 8 -1.89 5.38 -15.06
C ILE A 8 -2.73 6.44 -14.32
N ASP A 9 -3.65 7.11 -15.01
CA ASP A 9 -4.48 8.16 -14.41
C ASP A 9 -5.45 7.56 -13.39
N ALA A 10 -6.08 6.44 -13.74
CA ALA A 10 -6.99 5.73 -12.83
C ALA A 10 -6.24 5.14 -11.62
N ILE A 11 -5.08 4.53 -11.84
CA ILE A 11 -4.21 4.03 -10.74
C ILE A 11 -3.80 5.18 -9.82
N THR A 12 -3.41 6.33 -10.39
CA THR A 12 -3.03 7.50 -9.60
C THR A 12 -4.19 7.99 -8.73
N ALA A 13 -5.39 8.10 -9.30
CA ALA A 13 -6.58 8.53 -8.56
C ALA A 13 -6.95 7.55 -7.43
N VAL A 14 -6.88 6.24 -7.68
CA VAL A 14 -7.09 5.21 -6.67
C VAL A 14 -6.05 5.32 -5.55
N VAL A 15 -4.77 5.49 -5.88
CA VAL A 15 -3.70 5.62 -4.87
C VAL A 15 -3.87 6.87 -4.03
N GLU A 16 -4.23 8.01 -4.63
CA GLU A 16 -4.50 9.24 -3.89
C GLU A 16 -5.66 9.06 -2.91
N ARG A 17 -6.77 8.48 -3.35
CA ARG A 17 -7.93 8.23 -2.48
C ARG A 17 -7.64 7.19 -1.41
N PHE A 18 -6.87 6.17 -1.74
CA PHE A 18 -6.47 5.13 -0.79
C PHE A 18 -5.59 5.71 0.31
N ARG A 19 -4.60 6.55 -0.04
CA ARG A 19 -3.80 7.30 0.94
C ARG A 19 -4.68 8.07 1.91
N ASP A 20 -5.67 8.81 1.41
CA ASP A 20 -6.56 9.60 2.27
C ASP A 20 -7.41 8.71 3.17
N THR A 21 -7.86 7.56 2.66
CA THR A 21 -8.61 6.57 3.45
C THR A 21 -7.76 6.00 4.59
N VAL A 22 -6.52 5.63 4.32
CA VAL A 22 -5.56 5.13 5.32
C VAL A 22 -5.22 6.19 6.37
N ALA A 23 -5.11 7.45 5.97
CA ALA A 23 -4.84 8.55 6.90
C ALA A 23 -5.98 8.76 7.91
N GLU A 24 -7.22 8.41 7.54
CA GLU A 24 -8.42 8.50 8.38
C GLU A 24 -8.68 7.22 9.20
N ASP A 25 -7.97 6.12 8.96
CA ASP A 25 -8.19 4.85 9.66
C ASP A 25 -7.29 4.71 10.91
N ASP A 26 -7.89 4.92 12.09
CA ASP A 26 -7.22 4.77 13.40
C ASP A 26 -6.67 3.35 13.66
N ARG A 27 -7.08 2.34 12.88
CA ARG A 27 -6.49 1.00 12.95
C ARG A 27 -5.05 0.97 12.43
N ILE A 28 -4.65 1.89 11.54
CA ILE A 28 -3.37 1.81 10.83
C ILE A 28 -2.62 3.13 10.66
N ASN A 29 -3.27 4.28 10.86
CA ASN A 29 -2.68 5.60 10.59
C ASN A 29 -1.37 5.86 11.37
N LEU A 30 -1.21 5.27 12.57
CA LEU A 30 0.01 5.38 13.38
C LEU A 30 1.25 4.81 12.66
N LYS A 31 1.09 3.84 11.76
CA LYS A 31 2.19 3.27 10.97
C LYS A 31 2.72 4.22 9.90
N PHE A 32 2.02 5.32 9.62
CA PHE A 32 2.37 6.26 8.55
C PHE A 32 2.89 7.61 9.07
N LEU A 33 2.93 7.84 10.39
CA LEU A 33 3.28 9.13 11.01
C LEU A 33 4.65 9.69 10.60
N ARG A 34 5.60 8.81 10.23
CA ARG A 34 6.97 9.18 9.85
C ARG A 34 7.23 9.05 8.35
N THR A 35 6.20 8.78 7.56
CA THR A 35 6.35 8.47 6.14
C THR A 35 6.44 9.74 5.29
N ASP A 36 7.38 9.77 4.35
CA ASP A 36 7.41 10.78 3.30
C ASP A 36 6.29 10.52 2.28
N MET A 37 5.26 11.38 2.29
CA MET A 37 4.07 11.22 1.44
C MET A 37 4.35 11.29 -0.06
N PRO A 38 5.18 12.22 -0.58
CA PRO A 38 5.55 12.22 -1.99
C PRO A 38 6.22 10.92 -2.43
N ARG A 39 7.15 10.38 -1.62
CA ARG A 39 7.77 9.09 -1.88
C ARG A 39 6.75 7.96 -1.86
N LEU A 40 5.94 7.85 -0.80
CA LEU A 40 4.94 6.76 -0.69
C LEU A 40 4.03 6.74 -1.91
N ARG A 41 3.49 7.91 -2.27
CA ARG A 41 2.65 8.09 -3.46
C ARG A 41 3.36 7.56 -4.71
N LYS A 42 4.57 8.03 -5.00
CA LYS A 42 5.32 7.60 -6.20
C LYS A 42 5.59 6.09 -6.20
N MET A 43 6.07 5.56 -5.07
CA MET A 43 6.42 4.14 -4.95
C MET A 43 5.20 3.24 -5.13
N LEU A 44 4.05 3.59 -4.54
CA LEU A 44 2.84 2.80 -4.65
C LEU A 44 2.23 2.85 -6.07
N ILE A 45 2.25 4.02 -6.72
CA ILE A 45 1.83 4.14 -8.13
C ILE A 45 2.72 3.30 -9.04
N ASP A 46 4.05 3.43 -8.91
CA ASP A 46 5.00 2.68 -9.73
C ASP A 46 4.84 1.16 -9.52
N GLN A 47 4.66 0.74 -8.26
CA GLN A 47 4.47 -0.68 -7.91
C GLN A 47 3.19 -1.25 -8.51
N ILE A 48 2.04 -0.57 -8.36
CA ILE A 48 0.76 -1.05 -8.92
C ILE A 48 0.80 -0.99 -10.45
N CYS A 49 1.36 0.07 -11.02
CA CYS A 49 1.52 0.19 -12.47
C CYS A 49 2.35 -0.97 -13.04
N GLU A 50 3.55 -1.22 -12.51
CA GLU A 50 4.40 -2.33 -12.97
C GLU A 50 3.73 -3.69 -12.75
N ALA A 51 3.22 -3.95 -11.53
CA ALA A 51 2.67 -5.25 -11.16
C ALA A 51 1.40 -5.61 -11.95
N THR A 52 0.64 -4.63 -12.44
CA THR A 52 -0.55 -4.85 -13.27
C THR A 52 -0.26 -4.94 -14.77
N GLY A 53 1.03 -4.84 -15.16
CA GLY A 53 1.53 -4.95 -16.53
C GLY A 53 1.62 -3.62 -17.29
N GLY A 54 1.65 -2.49 -16.59
CA GLY A 54 1.86 -1.17 -17.17
C GLY A 54 3.32 -0.86 -17.51
N PRO A 55 3.60 0.29 -18.14
CA PRO A 55 4.93 0.65 -18.61
C PRO A 55 5.86 1.21 -17.53
N CYS A 56 5.38 1.39 -16.30
CA CYS A 56 6.19 1.91 -15.20
C CYS A 56 7.19 0.88 -14.71
N LYS A 57 8.22 1.35 -14.01
CA LYS A 57 9.20 0.49 -13.35
C LYS A 57 9.30 0.85 -11.88
N TYR A 58 9.09 -0.14 -11.01
CA TYR A 58 9.31 0.05 -9.58
C TYR A 58 10.81 -0.06 -9.26
N ASN A 59 11.37 1.02 -8.72
CA ASN A 59 12.78 1.07 -8.31
C ASN A 59 12.93 1.35 -6.80
N GLY A 60 11.87 1.10 -6.03
CA GLY A 60 11.89 1.20 -4.59
C GLY A 60 12.52 -0.02 -3.92
N ARG A 61 12.47 -0.03 -2.58
CA ARG A 61 12.91 -1.18 -1.76
C ARG A 61 11.99 -2.38 -1.99
N GLY A 62 12.52 -3.60 -1.84
CA GLY A 62 11.65 -4.79 -1.73
C GLY A 62 10.72 -4.67 -0.52
N MET A 63 9.57 -5.34 -0.51
CA MET A 63 8.57 -5.14 0.56
C MET A 63 9.12 -5.50 1.94
N LYS A 64 9.94 -6.55 2.03
CA LYS A 64 10.62 -6.91 3.29
C LYS A 64 11.51 -5.78 3.82
N GLU A 65 12.31 -5.16 2.96
CA GLU A 65 13.19 -4.06 3.38
C GLU A 65 12.40 -2.77 3.66
N ALA A 66 11.35 -2.51 2.88
CA ALA A 66 10.50 -1.32 3.06
C ALA A 66 9.77 -1.32 4.41
N HIS A 67 9.38 -2.50 4.90
CA HIS A 67 8.61 -2.66 6.14
C HIS A 67 9.41 -3.22 7.32
N ALA A 68 10.72 -3.47 7.12
CA ALA A 68 11.60 -4.01 8.14
C ALA A 68 11.59 -3.17 9.42
N GLY A 69 11.35 -3.84 10.55
CA GLY A 69 11.35 -3.22 11.87
C GLY A 69 10.14 -2.34 12.16
N MET A 70 9.11 -2.32 11.30
CA MET A 70 7.83 -1.65 11.60
C MET A 70 6.97 -2.44 12.59
N ARG A 71 7.26 -3.74 12.76
CA ARG A 71 6.44 -4.68 13.53
C ARG A 71 4.98 -4.70 13.05
N VAL A 72 4.76 -4.69 11.74
CA VAL A 72 3.42 -4.77 11.16
C VAL A 72 2.77 -6.07 11.59
N THR A 73 1.55 -5.96 12.10
CA THR A 73 0.75 -7.11 12.52
C THR A 73 -0.12 -7.65 11.39
N THR A 74 -0.59 -8.89 11.52
CA THR A 74 -1.61 -9.47 10.63
C THR A 74 -2.87 -8.58 10.58
N GLY A 75 -3.32 -8.05 11.72
CA GLY A 75 -4.51 -7.20 11.82
C GLY A 75 -4.37 -5.87 11.08
N GLU A 76 -3.21 -5.21 11.18
CA GLU A 76 -2.95 -3.95 10.46
C GLU A 76 -2.85 -4.17 8.95
N PHE A 77 -2.25 -5.28 8.51
CA PHE A 77 -2.23 -5.63 7.08
C PHE A 77 -3.65 -5.89 6.55
N ASP A 78 -4.47 -6.61 7.30
CA ASP A 78 -5.85 -6.89 6.89
C ASP A 78 -6.69 -5.60 6.84
N ALA A 79 -6.51 -4.68 7.79
CA ALA A 79 -7.14 -3.36 7.77
C ALA A 79 -6.73 -2.52 6.54
N LEU A 80 -5.45 -2.56 6.17
CA LEU A 80 -4.95 -1.91 4.95
C LEU A 80 -5.61 -2.49 3.68
N VAL A 81 -5.80 -3.81 3.63
CA VAL A 81 -6.51 -4.48 2.52
C VAL A 81 -7.99 -4.06 2.48
N ASP A 82 -8.66 -3.97 3.62
CA ASP A 82 -10.04 -3.47 3.70
C ASP A 82 -10.16 -2.05 3.10
N ASP A 83 -9.22 -1.17 3.42
CA ASP A 83 -9.18 0.20 2.91
C ASP A 83 -8.94 0.26 1.39
N LEU A 84 -8.13 -0.65 0.86
CA LEU A 84 -7.92 -0.78 -0.58
C LEU A 84 -9.22 -1.23 -1.26
N VAL A 85 -9.87 -2.27 -0.74
CA VAL A 85 -11.15 -2.78 -1.26
C VAL A 85 -12.23 -1.69 -1.22
N LYS A 86 -12.33 -0.97 -0.10
CA LYS A 86 -13.25 0.18 0.06
C LYS A 86 -12.98 1.26 -0.99
N THR A 87 -11.71 1.55 -1.27
CA THR A 87 -11.33 2.52 -2.29
C THR A 87 -11.72 2.05 -3.69
N LEU A 88 -11.39 0.81 -4.06
CA LEU A 88 -11.74 0.23 -5.36
C LEU A 88 -13.26 0.20 -5.59
N HIS A 89 -14.03 -0.14 -4.55
CA HIS A 89 -15.50 -0.03 -4.58
C HIS A 89 -15.98 1.40 -4.82
N GLY A 90 -15.38 2.40 -4.18
CA GLY A 90 -15.70 3.82 -4.40
C GLY A 90 -15.50 4.26 -5.85
N PHE A 91 -14.45 3.74 -6.51
CA PHE A 91 -14.19 3.94 -7.93
C PHE A 91 -15.01 3.04 -8.86
N LYS A 92 -15.83 2.14 -8.31
CA LYS A 92 -16.64 1.17 -9.04
C LYS A 92 -15.81 0.27 -9.96
N VAL A 93 -14.59 -0.06 -9.54
CA VAL A 93 -13.75 -1.04 -10.25
C VAL A 93 -14.51 -2.38 -10.27
N PRO A 94 -14.64 -3.07 -11.41
CA PRO A 94 -15.39 -4.32 -11.44
C PRO A 94 -14.72 -5.41 -10.60
N GLY A 95 -15.52 -6.31 -10.03
CA GLY A 95 -15.04 -7.30 -9.06
C GLY A 95 -13.96 -8.25 -9.60
N HIS A 96 -13.94 -8.48 -10.91
CA HIS A 96 -12.91 -9.26 -11.59
C HIS A 96 -11.53 -8.58 -11.47
N GLU A 97 -11.43 -7.31 -11.85
CA GLU A 97 -10.19 -6.53 -11.78
C GLU A 97 -9.74 -6.32 -10.33
N GLN A 98 -10.67 -6.13 -9.39
CA GLN A 98 -10.33 -6.08 -7.97
C GLN A 98 -9.68 -7.39 -7.49
N SER A 99 -10.27 -8.53 -7.85
CA SER A 99 -9.77 -9.85 -7.44
C SER A 99 -8.38 -10.12 -8.01
N GLU A 100 -8.14 -9.77 -9.28
CA GLU A 100 -6.81 -9.91 -9.88
C GLU A 100 -5.77 -9.01 -9.20
N LEU A 101 -6.12 -7.74 -8.90
CA LEU A 101 -5.22 -6.82 -8.20
C LEU A 101 -4.87 -7.34 -6.80
N LEU A 102 -5.87 -7.80 -6.04
CA LEU A 102 -5.66 -8.38 -4.72
C LEU A 102 -4.84 -9.68 -4.78
N ALA A 103 -4.99 -10.49 -5.83
CA ALA A 103 -4.17 -11.68 -6.03
C ALA A 103 -2.69 -11.36 -6.30
N ILE A 104 -2.41 -10.20 -6.90
CA ILE A 104 -1.05 -9.70 -7.13
C ILE A 104 -0.43 -9.18 -5.81
N LEU A 105 -1.19 -8.43 -5.01
CA LEU A 105 -0.69 -7.79 -3.79
C LEU A 105 -0.70 -8.71 -2.56
N GLY A 106 -1.65 -9.65 -2.48
CA GLY A 106 -1.84 -10.55 -1.35
C GLY A 106 -0.58 -11.32 -0.92
N PRO A 107 0.21 -11.91 -1.83
CA PRO A 107 1.44 -12.62 -1.50
C PRO A 107 2.49 -11.77 -0.75
N LEU A 108 2.46 -10.44 -0.91
CA LEU A 108 3.37 -9.51 -0.23
C LEU A 108 3.18 -9.51 1.29
N LYS A 109 2.05 -10.02 1.80
CA LYS A 109 1.79 -10.18 3.24
C LYS A 109 2.94 -10.88 3.96
N SER A 110 3.52 -11.92 3.35
CA SER A 110 4.62 -12.69 3.94
C SER A 110 5.94 -11.93 4.05
N GLU A 111 6.10 -10.84 3.28
CA GLU A 111 7.25 -9.95 3.36
C GLU A 111 7.02 -8.76 4.30
N ILE A 112 5.75 -8.40 4.55
CA ILE A 112 5.35 -7.18 5.27
C ILE A 112 5.04 -7.47 6.74
N VAL A 113 4.31 -8.54 7.03
CA VAL A 113 3.88 -8.88 8.40
C VAL A 113 5.06 -9.45 9.18
N GLU A 114 5.41 -8.83 10.30
CA GLU A 114 6.48 -9.26 11.20
C GLU A 114 5.94 -9.87 12.51
N VAL A 115 4.67 -9.64 12.81
CA VAL A 115 4.02 -10.10 14.05
C VAL A 115 2.69 -10.76 13.70
N ASP A 116 2.56 -12.06 13.97
CA ASP A 116 1.28 -12.77 13.82
C ASP A 116 0.34 -12.41 14.98
N SER A 117 -0.39 -11.30 14.82
CA SER A 117 -1.34 -10.75 15.78
C SER A 117 -2.48 -10.04 15.05
N LYS A 118 -3.68 -10.09 15.63
CA LYS A 118 -4.87 -9.35 15.15
C LYS A 118 -4.96 -7.92 15.69
N GLU A 119 -4.01 -7.52 16.53
CA GLU A 119 -3.95 -6.17 17.09
C GLU A 119 -3.84 -5.13 15.96
N VAL A 120 -4.39 -3.94 16.21
CA VAL A 120 -4.34 -2.79 15.31
C VAL A 120 -4.00 -1.54 16.12
N GLY A 121 -3.59 -0.47 15.44
CA GLY A 121 -3.23 0.79 16.09
C GLY A 121 -1.94 0.68 16.91
N THR A 122 -1.01 -0.20 16.52
CA THR A 122 0.27 -0.28 17.22
C THR A 122 1.20 0.83 16.72
N PRO A 123 1.96 1.50 17.62
CA PRO A 123 2.86 2.56 17.18
C PRO A 123 4.00 2.01 16.32
N LEU A 124 4.65 2.89 15.56
CA LEU A 124 5.95 2.58 14.98
C LEU A 124 6.97 2.41 16.11
N PRO A 125 7.84 1.38 16.07
CA PRO A 125 8.96 1.30 17.00
C PRO A 125 9.86 2.54 16.89
N ASP A 126 10.38 3.04 18.02
CA ASP A 126 11.24 4.23 18.06
C ASP A 126 12.44 4.13 17.11
N LEU A 127 13.01 2.92 17.01
CA LEU A 127 14.17 2.62 16.18
C LEU A 127 13.84 2.47 14.68
N PHE A 128 12.57 2.39 14.29
CA PHE A 128 12.20 2.34 12.88
C PHE A 128 12.77 3.56 12.15
N GLN A 129 13.22 3.39 10.91
CA GLN A 129 13.70 4.50 10.09
C GLN A 129 13.00 4.44 8.72
N PRO A 130 12.20 5.47 8.37
CA PRO A 130 11.58 5.51 7.06
C PRO A 130 12.64 5.64 5.97
N ALA A 131 12.30 5.23 4.75
CA ALA A 131 13.13 5.52 3.61
C ALA A 131 13.27 7.04 3.41
N PRO A 132 14.44 7.54 2.98
CA PRO A 132 14.65 8.98 2.79
C PRO A 132 13.72 9.53 1.71
N ALA A 133 13.37 10.81 1.81
CA ALA A 133 12.61 11.52 0.77
C ALA A 133 13.27 11.37 -0.61
N LEU A 134 12.46 11.51 -1.67
CA LEU A 134 12.99 11.54 -3.02
C LEU A 134 13.90 12.76 -3.20
N ALA A 135 15.02 12.60 -3.90
CA ALA A 135 15.84 13.74 -4.30
C ALA A 135 15.06 14.58 -5.32
N ASN A 136 15.07 15.90 -5.11
CA ASN A 136 14.54 16.88 -6.06
C ASN A 136 15.38 16.96 -7.34
#